data_AF-A0A6I5ED85-F1
#
_entry.id   AF-A0A6I5ED85-F1
#
_cell.length_a   1.000
_cell.length_b   1.000
_cell.length_c   1.000
_cell.angle_alpha   90.00
_cell.angle_beta   90.00
_cell.angle_gamma   90.00
#
_symmetry.space_group_name_H-M   'P 1'
#
loop_
_entity.id
_entity.type
_entity.pdbx_description
1 polymer ?
#
loop_
_entity_poly.entity_id
_entity_poly.type
_entity_poly.pdbx_seq_one_letter_code
_entity_poly.pdbx_strand_id
1 'polypeptide(L)'
;MSDRVALLKGIRGWLVVFVVCLVLSGATAFPLVHELRWTEDLLRSLSVPDRLPGLMDWIERVRRGLDATDAKYPFVLYGTDWLAFAHLVIAVAFYGPYRDPVRNIWVVEFGMIGCAGIVPLALICGPIRGIPFWWSVVDMSFGVFGVIPLYVLRKKIKRLEALTAAPPAAAVVTA
;
A
#
# COMPACT_ATOMS: atom_id res chain seq x y z
N MET A 1 -17.30 28.17 6.28
CA MET A 1 -16.30 27.96 5.21
C MET A 1 -14.97 27.40 5.71
N SER A 2 -14.42 27.85 6.85
CA SER A 2 -13.14 27.38 7.40
C SER A 2 -13.07 25.85 7.60
N ASP A 3 -14.12 25.26 8.17
CA ASP A 3 -14.15 23.82 8.49
C ASP A 3 -14.11 22.91 7.25
N ARG A 4 -14.74 23.35 6.14
CA ARG A 4 -14.73 22.62 4.87
C ARG A 4 -13.33 22.62 4.25
N VAL A 5 -12.66 23.77 4.28
CA VAL A 5 -11.29 23.93 3.79
C VAL A 5 -10.31 23.11 4.64
N ALA A 6 -10.45 23.13 5.96
CA ALA A 6 -9.65 22.33 6.87
C ALA A 6 -9.86 20.82 6.65
N LEU A 7 -11.10 20.39 6.45
CA LEU A 7 -11.43 18.99 6.15
C LEU A 7 -10.84 18.53 4.81
N LEU A 8 -10.96 19.35 3.76
CA LEU A 8 -10.36 19.09 2.45
C LEU A 8 -8.83 19.00 2.51
N LYS A 9 -8.16 19.92 3.23
CA LYS A 9 -6.71 19.84 3.46
C LYS A 9 -6.33 18.54 4.16
N GLY A 10 -7.09 18.15 5.19
CA GLY A 10 -6.88 16.89 5.90
C GLY A 10 -7.05 15.66 4.99
N ILE A 11 -8.08 15.63 4.15
CA ILE A 11 -8.29 14.55 3.16
C ILE A 11 -7.09 14.48 2.21
N ARG A 12 -6.65 15.61 1.65
CA ARG A 12 -5.51 15.64 0.73
C ARG A 12 -4.21 15.19 1.40
N GLY A 13 -3.95 15.60 2.64
CA GLY A 13 -2.78 15.15 3.40
C GLY A 13 -2.75 13.64 3.60
N TRP A 14 -3.86 13.05 4.08
CA TRP A 14 -3.97 11.60 4.25
C TRP A 14 -3.84 10.83 2.93
N LEU A 15 -4.37 11.39 1.85
CA LEU A 15 -4.28 10.79 0.53
C LEU A 15 -2.85 10.80 0.00
N VAL A 16 -2.12 11.90 0.17
CA VAL A 16 -0.69 11.98 -0.19
C VAL A 16 0.12 10.98 0.61
N VAL A 17 -0.10 10.88 1.92
CA VAL A 17 0.59 9.89 2.77
C VAL A 17 0.35 8.47 2.26
N PHE A 18 -0.92 8.12 1.99
CA PHE A 18 -1.26 6.80 1.45
C PHE A 18 -0.60 6.53 0.10
N VAL A 19 -0.65 7.49 -0.83
CA VAL A 19 -0.04 7.37 -2.16
C VAL A 19 1.48 7.21 -2.07
N VAL A 20 2.15 7.95 -1.20
CA VAL A 20 3.59 7.79 -0.99
C VAL A 20 3.92 6.40 -0.46
N CYS A 21 3.19 5.90 0.53
CA CYS A 21 3.37 4.54 1.03
C CYS A 21 3.14 3.49 -0.05
N LEU A 22 2.08 3.64 -0.86
CA LEU A 22 1.75 2.74 -1.98
C LEU A 22 2.85 2.72 -3.05
N VAL A 23 3.37 3.90 -3.41
CA VAL A 23 4.44 4.03 -4.41
C VAL A 23 5.74 3.42 -3.88
N LEU A 24 6.11 3.72 -2.63
CA LEU A 24 7.31 3.17 -2.02
C LEU A 24 7.24 1.64 -1.91
N SER A 25 6.09 1.07 -1.51
CA SER A 25 5.92 -0.38 -1.43
C SER A 25 6.00 -1.07 -2.80
N GLY A 26 5.56 -0.40 -3.87
CA GLY A 26 5.70 -0.92 -5.23
C GLY A 26 7.10 -0.75 -5.80
N ALA A 27 7.73 0.40 -5.55
CA ALA A 27 9.02 0.75 -6.13
C ALA A 27 10.16 -0.16 -5.65
N THR A 28 10.06 -0.76 -4.47
CA THR A 28 11.05 -1.73 -3.97
C THR A 28 11.16 -2.98 -4.84
N ALA A 29 10.19 -3.25 -5.72
CA ALA A 29 10.25 -4.37 -6.65
C ALA A 29 11.14 -4.11 -7.89
N PHE A 30 11.54 -2.86 -8.16
CA PHE A 30 12.48 -2.55 -9.26
C PHE A 30 13.91 -3.00 -8.92
N PRO A 31 14.58 -2.49 -7.87
CA PRO A 31 15.93 -2.93 -7.50
C PRO A 31 15.93 -4.18 -6.60
N LEU A 32 14.98 -5.11 -6.77
CA LEU A 32 14.73 -6.21 -5.81
C LEU A 32 15.99 -7.01 -5.44
N VAL A 33 16.84 -7.34 -6.42
CA VAL A 33 18.09 -8.08 -6.20
C VAL A 33 19.08 -7.27 -5.34
N HIS A 34 19.21 -5.97 -5.63
CA HIS A 34 20.13 -5.09 -4.92
C HIS A 34 19.65 -4.83 -3.48
N GLU A 35 18.37 -4.52 -3.32
CA GLU A 35 17.74 -4.30 -2.01
C GLU A 35 17.86 -5.53 -1.11
N LEU A 36 17.72 -6.73 -1.66
CA LEU A 36 17.85 -7.94 -0.85
C LEU A 36 19.30 -8.24 -0.45
N ARG A 37 20.28 -7.95 -1.30
CA ARG A 37 21.71 -8.03 -0.93
C ARG A 37 22.03 -7.06 0.22
N TRP A 38 21.58 -5.82 0.11
CA TRP A 38 21.74 -4.82 1.16
C TRP A 38 21.03 -5.22 2.45
N THR A 39 19.83 -5.80 2.35
CA THR A 39 19.08 -6.30 3.50
C THR A 39 19.82 -7.44 4.20
N GLU A 40 20.39 -8.39 3.47
CA GLU A 40 21.21 -9.46 4.05
C GLU A 40 22.44 -8.89 4.79
N ASP A 41 23.18 -7.99 4.16
CA ASP A 41 24.36 -7.37 4.76
C ASP A 41 24.01 -6.60 6.05
N LEU A 42 22.89 -5.86 6.03
CA LEU A 42 22.38 -5.16 7.19
C LEU A 42 21.98 -6.13 8.31
N LEU A 43 21.22 -7.19 8.00
CA LEU A 43 20.80 -8.19 9.00
C LEU A 43 22.01 -8.87 9.65
N ARG A 44 23.05 -9.19 8.88
CA ARG A 44 24.31 -9.72 9.41
C ARG A 44 25.00 -8.74 10.35
N SER A 45 25.07 -7.46 9.97
CA SER A 45 25.69 -6.41 10.81
C SER A 45 24.97 -6.20 12.15
N LEU A 46 23.66 -6.50 12.20
CA LEU A 46 22.83 -6.36 13.40
C LEU A 46 22.78 -7.63 14.28
N SER A 47 23.66 -8.61 14.02
CA SER A 47 23.70 -9.91 14.71
C SER A 47 22.35 -10.64 14.70
N VAL A 48 21.54 -10.42 13.65
CA VAL A 48 20.29 -11.17 13.44
C VAL A 48 20.52 -12.66 13.24
N PRO A 49 21.62 -13.14 12.59
CA PRO A 49 21.88 -14.58 12.49
C PRO A 49 21.85 -15.31 13.85
N ASP A 50 22.35 -14.67 14.91
CA ASP A 50 22.42 -15.25 16.25
C ASP A 50 21.07 -15.24 16.97
N ARG A 51 20.21 -14.26 16.66
CA ARG A 51 18.93 -14.05 17.35
C ARG A 51 17.72 -14.66 16.64
N LEU A 52 17.75 -14.68 15.30
CA LEU A 52 16.67 -15.15 14.44
C LEU A 52 17.25 -15.95 13.27
N PRO A 53 17.85 -17.13 13.51
CA PRO A 53 18.52 -17.92 12.47
C PRO A 53 17.56 -18.29 11.33
N GLY A 54 16.30 -18.62 11.63
CA GLY A 54 15.31 -18.96 10.60
C GLY A 54 14.92 -17.80 9.67
N LEU A 55 15.00 -16.54 10.14
CA LEU A 55 14.83 -15.36 9.28
C LEU A 55 16.04 -15.23 8.34
N MET A 56 17.25 -15.41 8.88
CA MET A 56 18.48 -15.33 8.08
C MET A 56 18.50 -16.41 6.99
N ASP A 57 18.23 -17.67 7.34
CA ASP A 57 18.18 -18.79 6.39
C ASP A 57 17.17 -18.53 5.25
N TRP A 58 16.02 -17.94 5.59
CA TRP A 58 15.01 -17.58 4.62
C TRP A 58 15.49 -16.46 3.67
N ILE A 59 16.06 -15.39 4.21
CA ILE A 59 16.61 -14.28 3.41
C ILE A 59 17.72 -14.79 2.48
N GLU A 60 18.66 -15.60 2.97
CA GLU A 60 19.73 -16.18 2.16
C GLU A 60 19.19 -17.09 1.05
N ARG A 61 18.13 -17.86 1.34
CA ARG A 61 17.46 -18.71 0.34
C ARG A 61 16.84 -17.86 -0.77
N VAL A 62 16.11 -16.81 -0.41
CA VAL A 62 15.49 -15.90 -1.39
C VAL A 62 16.57 -15.17 -2.20
N ARG A 63 17.63 -14.67 -1.56
CA ARG A 63 18.73 -13.99 -2.25
C ARG A 63 19.42 -14.91 -3.26
N ARG A 64 19.80 -16.12 -2.86
CA ARG A 64 20.41 -17.09 -3.78
C ARG A 64 19.50 -17.42 -4.96
N GLY A 65 18.19 -17.52 -4.72
CA GLY A 65 17.20 -17.71 -5.78
C GLY A 65 17.15 -16.55 -6.76
N LEU A 66 17.08 -15.31 -6.25
CA LEU A 66 17.07 -14.11 -7.08
C LEU A 66 18.38 -13.91 -7.84
N ASP A 67 19.53 -14.08 -7.20
CA ASP A 67 20.85 -13.98 -7.85
C ASP A 67 20.98 -15.00 -9.00
N ALA A 68 20.52 -16.25 -8.79
CA ALA A 68 20.54 -17.27 -9.82
C ALA A 68 19.57 -16.95 -10.99
N THR A 69 18.39 -16.41 -10.69
CA THR A 69 17.43 -15.98 -11.71
C THR A 69 17.95 -14.78 -12.49
N ASP A 70 18.51 -13.77 -11.82
CA ASP A 70 19.10 -12.59 -12.48
C ASP A 70 20.25 -12.99 -13.42
N ALA A 71 21.12 -13.90 -12.98
CA ALA A 71 22.26 -14.35 -13.78
C ALA A 71 21.87 -15.24 -14.98
N LYS A 72 20.84 -16.08 -14.84
CA LYS A 72 20.50 -17.11 -15.85
C LYS A 72 19.26 -16.78 -16.68
N TYR A 73 18.29 -16.10 -16.08
CA TYR A 73 16.96 -15.84 -16.64
C TYR A 73 16.48 -14.42 -16.27
N PRO A 74 17.23 -13.35 -16.57
CA PRO A 74 16.91 -11.99 -16.14
C PRO A 74 15.54 -11.52 -16.65
N PHE A 75 15.09 -12.01 -17.81
CA PHE A 75 13.76 -11.71 -18.36
C PHE A 75 12.60 -12.09 -17.43
N VAL A 76 12.81 -13.01 -16.47
CA VAL A 76 11.79 -13.38 -15.48
C VAL A 76 11.54 -12.22 -14.49
N LEU A 77 12.56 -11.43 -14.18
CA LEU A 77 12.43 -10.25 -13.31
C LEU A 77 11.64 -9.12 -13.98
N TYR A 78 11.41 -9.16 -15.30
CA TYR A 78 10.47 -8.24 -15.94
C TYR A 78 9.05 -8.35 -15.34
N GLY A 79 8.69 -9.51 -14.79
CA GLY A 79 7.45 -9.66 -14.02
C GLY A 79 7.38 -8.77 -12.77
N THR A 80 8.51 -8.53 -12.09
CA THR A 80 8.56 -7.63 -10.92
C THR A 80 8.47 -6.17 -11.34
N ASP A 81 9.00 -5.81 -12.51
CA ASP A 81 8.84 -4.47 -13.08
C ASP A 81 7.37 -4.14 -13.37
N TRP A 82 6.61 -5.10 -13.92
CA TRP A 82 5.17 -4.93 -14.13
C TRP A 82 4.39 -4.78 -12.82
N LEU A 83 4.77 -5.53 -11.78
CA LEU A 83 4.16 -5.40 -10.45
C LEU A 83 4.45 -4.03 -9.83
N ALA A 84 5.68 -3.53 -9.96
CA ALA A 84 6.06 -2.19 -9.53
C ALA A 84 5.25 -1.13 -10.30
N PHE A 85 5.18 -1.27 -11.63
CA PHE A 85 4.42 -0.36 -12.49
C PHE A 85 2.92 -0.34 -12.14
N ALA A 86 2.32 -1.47 -11.79
CA ALA A 86 0.92 -1.52 -11.37
C ALA A 86 0.64 -0.62 -10.16
N HIS A 87 1.57 -0.53 -9.19
CA HIS A 87 1.43 0.38 -8.05
C HIS A 87 1.46 1.85 -8.49
N LEU A 88 2.30 2.19 -9.46
CA LEU A 88 2.35 3.55 -10.04
C LEU A 88 1.04 3.90 -10.75
N VAL A 89 0.49 2.96 -11.52
CA VAL A 89 -0.81 3.14 -12.20
C VAL A 89 -1.94 3.31 -11.18
N ILE A 90 -1.96 2.50 -10.12
CA ILE A 90 -2.94 2.63 -9.03
C ILE A 90 -2.78 3.99 -8.34
N ALA A 91 -1.55 4.43 -8.06
CA ALA A 91 -1.29 5.75 -7.48
C ALA A 91 -1.85 6.90 -8.34
N VAL A 92 -1.76 6.79 -9.67
CA VAL A 92 -2.39 7.76 -10.60
C VAL A 92 -3.91 7.80 -10.43
N ALA A 93 -4.58 6.67 -10.20
CA ALA A 93 -6.02 6.65 -9.96
C ALA A 93 -6.44 7.48 -8.73
N PHE A 94 -5.60 7.54 -7.70
CA PHE A 94 -5.82 8.37 -6.50
C PHE A 94 -5.75 9.89 -6.76
N TYR A 95 -5.32 10.31 -7.95
CA TYR A 95 -5.46 11.70 -8.37
C TYR A 95 -6.93 12.15 -8.47
N GLY A 96 -7.84 11.22 -8.80
CA GLY A 96 -9.29 11.49 -8.83
C GLY A 96 -9.81 12.03 -7.50
N PRO A 97 -9.69 11.28 -6.38
CA PRO A 97 -10.10 11.77 -5.06
C PRO A 97 -9.28 12.95 -4.54
N TYR A 98 -8.04 13.15 -5.00
CA TYR A 98 -7.29 14.36 -4.67
C TYR A 98 -7.93 15.63 -5.26
N ARG A 99 -8.42 15.53 -6.51
CA ARG A 99 -9.13 16.61 -7.22
C ARG A 99 -10.55 16.81 -6.66
N ASP A 100 -11.35 15.74 -6.62
CA ASP A 100 -12.73 15.75 -6.14
C ASP A 100 -12.99 14.47 -5.31
N PRO A 101 -12.85 14.55 -3.98
CA PRO A 101 -12.96 13.38 -3.12
C PRO A 101 -14.36 12.78 -3.05
N VAL A 102 -15.41 13.60 -3.14
CA VAL A 102 -16.80 13.12 -3.00
C VAL A 102 -17.20 12.33 -4.24
N ARG A 103 -16.94 12.90 -5.43
CA ARG A 103 -17.27 12.24 -6.70
C ARG A 103 -16.45 10.95 -6.92
N ASN A 104 -15.24 10.88 -6.37
CA ASN A 104 -14.32 9.76 -6.59
C ASN A 104 -14.13 8.87 -5.36
N ILE A 105 -15.05 8.89 -4.38
CA ILE A 105 -14.93 8.09 -3.15
C ILE A 105 -14.73 6.58 -3.43
N TRP A 106 -15.27 6.09 -4.55
CA TRP A 106 -15.11 4.71 -4.97
C TRP A 106 -13.64 4.30 -5.10
N VAL A 107 -12.72 5.18 -5.52
CA VAL A 107 -11.28 4.85 -5.63
C VAL A 107 -10.68 4.53 -4.25
N VAL A 108 -11.17 5.19 -3.19
CA VAL A 108 -10.76 4.89 -1.80
C VAL A 108 -11.30 3.52 -1.38
N GLU A 109 -12.57 3.23 -1.71
CA GLU A 109 -13.19 1.92 -1.41
C GLU A 109 -12.54 0.78 -2.21
N PHE A 110 -12.17 1.02 -3.47
CA PHE A 110 -11.37 0.12 -4.30
C PHE A 110 -10.03 -0.19 -3.63
N GLY A 111 -9.33 0.84 -3.11
CA GLY A 111 -8.13 0.64 -2.31
C GLY A 111 -8.36 -0.24 -1.08
N MET A 112 -9.49 -0.06 -0.38
CA MET A 112 -9.84 -0.88 0.79
C MET A 112 -10.09 -2.34 0.40
N ILE A 113 -10.74 -2.58 -0.74
CA ILE A 113 -10.93 -3.93 -1.30
C ILE A 113 -9.56 -4.54 -1.64
N GLY A 114 -8.66 -3.76 -2.25
CA GLY A 114 -7.28 -4.20 -2.52
C GLY A 114 -6.57 -4.62 -1.24
N CYS A 115 -6.64 -3.81 -0.18
CA CYS A 115 -6.09 -4.15 1.13
C CYS A 115 -6.67 -5.45 1.71
N ALA A 116 -7.98 -5.66 1.60
CA ALA A 116 -8.61 -6.90 2.04
C ALA A 116 -8.17 -8.11 1.19
N GLY A 117 -7.96 -7.91 -0.12
CA GLY A 117 -7.51 -8.94 -1.07
C GLY A 117 -6.10 -9.46 -0.82
N ILE A 118 -5.23 -8.69 -0.14
CA ILE A 118 -3.88 -9.14 0.24
C ILE A 118 -3.94 -10.35 1.18
N VAL A 119 -4.93 -10.41 2.07
CA VAL A 119 -5.06 -11.50 3.06
C VAL A 119 -5.26 -12.88 2.40
N PRO A 120 -6.30 -13.10 1.57
CA PRO A 120 -6.46 -14.38 0.89
C PRO A 120 -5.31 -14.66 -0.08
N LEU A 121 -4.75 -13.65 -0.75
CA LEU A 121 -3.58 -13.82 -1.62
C LEU A 121 -2.39 -14.42 -0.85
N ALA A 122 -2.03 -13.84 0.29
CA ALA A 122 -0.92 -14.32 1.11
C ALA A 122 -1.18 -15.73 1.68
N LEU A 123 -2.40 -15.98 2.18
CA LEU A 123 -2.75 -17.26 2.79
C LEU A 123 -2.90 -18.41 1.80
N ILE A 124 -3.18 -18.13 0.51
CA ILE A 124 -3.33 -19.16 -0.53
C ILE A 124 -2.05 -19.28 -1.35
N CYS A 125 -1.57 -18.19 -1.94
CA CYS A 125 -0.42 -18.23 -2.82
C CYS A 125 0.90 -18.41 -2.07
N GLY A 126 1.00 -17.94 -0.81
CA GLY A 126 2.18 -18.12 0.03
C GLY A 126 2.52 -19.61 0.21
N PRO A 127 1.62 -20.44 0.76
CA PRO A 127 1.85 -21.88 0.89
C PRO A 127 2.11 -22.59 -0.44
N ILE A 128 1.38 -22.25 -1.51
CA ILE A 128 1.58 -22.83 -2.85
C ILE A 128 3.02 -22.58 -3.36
N ARG A 129 3.61 -21.44 -3.01
CA ARG A 129 4.98 -21.06 -3.41
C ARG A 129 6.04 -21.40 -2.36
N GLY A 130 5.66 -22.08 -1.27
CA GLY A 130 6.59 -22.46 -0.20
C GLY A 130 7.10 -21.28 0.64
N ILE A 131 6.33 -20.20 0.73
CA ILE A 131 6.62 -19.05 1.60
C ILE A 131 6.33 -19.44 3.07
N PRO A 132 7.23 -19.16 4.03
CA PRO A 132 6.98 -19.41 5.44
C PRO A 132 5.79 -18.60 5.95
N PHE A 133 4.96 -19.21 6.81
CA PHE A 133 3.75 -18.56 7.33
C PHE A 133 4.03 -17.21 8.02
N TRP A 134 5.12 -17.10 8.79
CA TRP A 134 5.50 -15.85 9.45
C TRP A 134 5.85 -14.74 8.44
N TRP A 135 6.34 -15.08 7.24
CA TRP A 135 6.55 -14.11 6.17
C TRP A 135 5.22 -13.67 5.58
N SER A 136 4.26 -14.60 5.40
CA SER A 136 2.90 -14.24 4.99
C SER A 136 2.21 -13.29 5.98
N VAL A 137 2.56 -13.31 7.27
CA VAL A 137 2.11 -12.30 8.25
C VAL A 137 2.66 -10.91 7.90
N VAL A 138 3.92 -10.81 7.46
CA VAL A 138 4.50 -9.56 6.95
C VAL A 138 3.74 -9.09 5.71
N ASP A 139 3.45 -9.99 4.76
CA ASP A 139 2.68 -9.66 3.54
C ASP A 139 1.27 -9.13 3.89
N MET A 140 0.56 -9.81 4.79
CA MET A 140 -0.77 -9.39 5.25
C MET A 140 -0.76 -8.03 5.96
N SER A 141 0.35 -7.66 6.60
CA SER A 141 0.48 -6.39 7.30
C SER A 141 0.28 -5.19 6.37
N PHE A 142 0.66 -5.28 5.08
CA PHE A 142 0.42 -4.23 4.10
C PHE A 142 -1.08 -3.96 3.90
N GLY A 143 -1.91 -5.00 3.90
CA GLY A 143 -3.36 -4.86 3.85
C GLY A 143 -3.92 -4.21 5.12
N VAL A 144 -3.49 -4.70 6.28
CA VAL A 144 -3.96 -4.21 7.59
C VAL A 144 -3.57 -2.75 7.82
N PHE A 145 -2.32 -2.37 7.55
CA PHE A 145 -1.87 -0.99 7.72
C PHE A 145 -2.34 -0.07 6.59
N GLY A 146 -2.50 -0.61 5.37
CA GLY A 146 -3.02 0.15 4.23
C GLY A 146 -4.50 0.53 4.37
N VAL A 147 -5.33 -0.32 4.98
CA VAL A 147 -6.76 -0.01 5.13
C VAL A 147 -7.04 1.10 6.14
N ILE A 148 -6.16 1.30 7.14
CA ILE A 148 -6.32 2.33 8.19
C ILE A 148 -6.46 3.75 7.60
N PRO A 149 -5.50 4.28 6.81
CA PRO A 149 -5.62 5.61 6.21
C PRO A 149 -6.81 5.71 5.26
N LEU A 150 -7.10 4.65 4.50
CA LEU A 150 -8.24 4.62 3.57
C LEU A 150 -9.59 4.69 4.29
N TYR A 151 -9.73 4.00 5.42
CA TYR A 151 -10.92 4.08 6.25
C TYR A 151 -11.12 5.48 6.83
N VAL A 152 -10.03 6.10 7.32
CA VAL A 152 -10.04 7.49 7.81
C VAL A 152 -10.43 8.46 6.69
N LEU A 153 -9.88 8.29 5.49
CA LEU A 153 -10.23 9.05 4.29
C LEU A 153 -11.72 8.92 3.99
N ARG A 154 -12.23 7.69 3.87
CA ARG A 154 -13.64 7.41 3.59
C ARG A 154 -14.57 8.12 4.57
N LYS A 155 -14.28 8.05 5.87
CA LYS A 155 -15.07 8.74 6.91
C LYS A 155 -15.05 10.27 6.73
N LYS A 156 -13.89 10.85 6.43
CA LYS A 156 -13.75 12.29 6.18
C LYS A 156 -14.47 12.74 4.91
N ILE A 157 -14.42 11.93 3.85
CA ILE A 157 -15.10 12.21 2.57
C ILE A 157 -16.62 12.17 2.77
N LYS A 158 -17.16 11.16 3.47
CA LYS A 158 -18.59 11.10 3.79
C LYS A 158 -19.06 12.29 4.64
N ARG A 159 -18.23 12.78 5.57
CA ARG A 159 -18.50 14.01 6.31
C ARG A 159 -18.53 15.23 5.38
N LEU A 160 -17.61 15.32 4.42
CA LEU A 160 -17.57 16.40 3.44
C LEU A 160 -18.79 16.39 2.50
N GLU A 161 -19.23 15.20 2.08
CA GLU A 161 -20.45 15.00 1.29
C GLU A 161 -21.68 15.53 2.03
N ALA A 162 -21.87 15.16 3.30
CA ALA A 162 -22.99 15.63 4.12
C ALA A 162 -23.01 17.16 4.29
N LEU A 163 -21.85 17.78 4.50
CA LEU A 163 -21.71 19.24 4.60
C LEU A 163 -21.98 19.98 3.28
N THR A 164 -21.89 19.28 2.15
CA THR A 164 -22.13 19.85 0.81
C THR A 164 -23.59 19.64 0.37
N ALA A 165 -24.25 18.59 0.86
CA ALA A 165 -25.64 18.25 0.52
C ALA A 165 -26.70 19.03 1.33
N ALA A 166 -26.35 19.64 2.47
CA ALA A 166 -27.28 20.45 3.25
C ALA A 166 -27.62 21.76 2.50
N PRO A 167 -28.90 22.04 2.17
CA PRO A 167 -29.29 23.36 1.65
C PRO A 167 -28.96 24.45 2.67
N PRO A 168 -28.67 25.70 2.24
CA PRO A 168 -28.62 26.82 3.17
C PRO A 168 -29.97 26.86 3.89
N ALA A 169 -29.95 26.84 5.23
CA ALA A 169 -31.15 26.89 6.04
C ALA A 169 -32.06 27.99 5.50
N ALA A 170 -33.23 27.61 5.00
CA ALA A 170 -34.22 28.54 4.50
C ALA A 170 -34.45 29.56 5.61
N ALA A 171 -34.09 30.83 5.36
CA ALA A 171 -34.49 31.92 6.22
C ALA A 171 -36.01 31.84 6.30
N VAL A 172 -36.50 31.39 7.45
CA VAL A 172 -37.92 31.40 7.76
C VAL A 172 -38.29 32.88 7.85
N VAL A 173 -38.73 33.44 6.73
CA VAL A 173 -39.40 34.74 6.69
C VAL A 173 -40.77 34.49 7.27
N THR A 174 -40.91 34.68 8.58
CA THR A 174 -42.22 34.86 9.20
C THR A 174 -42.73 36.23 8.79
N ALA A 175 -43.79 36.26 7.98
CA ALA A 175 -44.63 37.43 7.75
C ALA A 175 -45.81 37.42 8.74
#